data_AF-B7QI68-F1
#
_entry.id   AF-B7QI68-F1
#
_cell.length_a   1.000
_cell.length_b   1.000
_cell.length_c   1.000
_cell.angle_alpha   90.00
_cell.angle_beta   90.00
_cell.angle_gamma   90.00
#
_symmetry.space_group_name_H-M   'P 1'
#
loop_
_entity.id
_entity.type
_entity.pdbx_description
1 polymer ?
#
loop_
_entity_poly.entity_id
_entity_poly.type
_entity_poly.pdbx_seq_one_letter_code
_entity_poly.pdbx_strand_id
1 'polypeptide(L)'
;MSARVILFMSQNAEVQHNLVEEAHLKILINALDSTHDPQLLCMVLQIVATLALVPEHHVALSEAELPDCLTQLILPSDEWYYTNHSTKYARYVKHHAARVLVYLGMEQRLRNKVYLFDLVAEQMLDNSEKIV
;
A
#
# COMPACT_ATOMS: atom_id res chain seq x y z
N MET A 1 17.70 3.66 -1.51
CA MET A 1 18.31 3.83 -0.16
C MET A 1 17.51 4.79 0.71
N SER A 2 17.10 5.97 0.20
CA SER A 2 16.36 6.98 0.98
C SER A 2 15.02 6.49 1.56
N ALA A 3 14.22 5.74 0.81
CA ALA A 3 12.94 5.22 1.31
C ALA A 3 13.07 4.30 2.54
N ARG A 4 14.18 3.56 2.67
CA ARG A 4 14.44 2.71 3.85
C ARG A 4 14.70 3.56 5.10
N VAL A 5 15.43 4.66 4.94
CA VAL A 5 15.71 5.60 6.03
C VAL A 5 14.42 6.28 6.47
N ILE A 6 13.60 6.75 5.51
CA ILE A 6 12.31 7.38 5.81
C ILE A 6 11.39 6.38 6.52
N LEU A 7 11.31 5.13 6.07
CA LEU A 7 10.52 4.08 6.74
C LEU A 7 10.96 3.82 8.18
N PHE A 8 12.27 3.81 8.43
CA PHE A 8 12.79 3.68 9.79
C PHE A 8 12.41 4.91 10.64
N MET A 9 12.54 6.11 10.08
CA MET A 9 12.22 7.36 10.77
C MET A 9 10.71 7.54 10.99
N SER A 10 9.85 7.03 10.11
CA SER A 10 8.39 7.17 10.18
C SER A 10 7.75 6.42 11.35
N GLN A 11 8.55 5.70 12.15
CA GLN A 11 8.12 5.15 13.44
C GLN A 11 8.07 6.22 14.55
N ASN A 12 8.67 7.39 14.33
CA ASN A 12 8.68 8.51 15.26
C ASN A 12 7.52 9.48 14.95
N ALA A 13 6.76 9.89 15.98
CA ALA A 13 5.59 10.74 15.82
C ALA A 13 5.89 12.14 15.23
N GLU A 14 7.02 12.76 15.56
CA GLU A 14 7.43 14.05 15.00
C GLU A 14 7.69 13.93 13.50
N VAL A 15 8.34 12.84 13.08
CA VAL A 15 8.56 12.56 11.66
C VAL A 15 7.23 12.30 10.96
N GLN A 16 6.31 11.57 11.57
CA GLN A 16 4.97 11.33 11.00
C GLN A 16 4.22 12.65 10.78
N HIS A 17 4.23 13.56 11.77
CA HIS A 17 3.63 14.87 11.66
C HIS A 17 4.20 15.66 10.47
N ASN A 18 5.52 15.69 10.32
CA ASN A 18 6.19 16.37 9.20
C ASN A 18 5.88 15.71 7.84
N LEU A 19 5.75 14.39 7.79
CA LEU A 19 5.45 13.65 6.56
C LEU A 19 4.02 13.86 6.06
N VAL A 20 3.10 14.27 6.94
CA VAL A 20 1.69 14.55 6.60
C VAL A 20 1.50 15.98 6.08
N GLU A 21 2.51 16.85 6.23
CA GLU A 21 2.52 18.16 5.58
C GLU A 21 2.37 18.03 4.05
N GLU A 22 1.58 18.92 3.44
CA GLU A 22 1.12 18.81 2.05
C GLU A 22 2.24 18.49 1.05
N ALA A 23 3.39 19.17 1.15
CA ALA A 23 4.52 18.98 0.25
C ALA A 23 5.13 17.57 0.36
N HIS A 24 5.36 17.09 1.58
CA HIS A 24 5.94 15.77 1.82
C HIS A 24 4.96 14.65 1.49
N LEU A 25 3.69 14.84 1.87
CA LEU A 25 2.64 13.88 1.59
C LEU A 25 2.46 13.71 0.09
N LYS A 26 2.43 14.79 -0.68
CA LYS A 26 2.33 14.74 -2.15
C LYS A 26 3.49 13.94 -2.79
N ILE A 27 4.70 14.06 -2.25
CA ILE A 27 5.84 13.25 -2.71
C ILE A 27 5.60 11.76 -2.44
N LEU A 28 5.08 11.42 -1.24
CA LEU A 28 4.75 10.03 -0.90
C LEU A 28 3.64 9.48 -1.81
N ILE A 29 2.58 10.24 -2.08
CA ILE A 29 1.50 9.82 -2.97
C ILE A 29 2.00 9.62 -4.40
N ASN A 30 2.80 10.56 -4.93
CA ASN A 30 3.38 10.40 -6.26
C ASN A 30 4.33 9.19 -6.36
N ALA A 31 4.97 8.80 -5.27
CA ALA A 31 5.80 7.60 -5.23
C ALA A 31 4.99 6.29 -5.29
N LEU A 32 3.67 6.33 -5.07
CA LEU A 32 2.75 5.19 -5.19
C LEU A 32 2.26 4.92 -6.62
N ASP A 33 2.96 5.41 -7.64
CA ASP A 33 2.69 5.05 -9.04
C ASP A 33 2.96 3.56 -9.32
N SER A 34 1.97 2.87 -9.87
CA SER A 34 2.02 1.43 -10.21
C SER A 34 3.15 1.00 -11.16
N THR A 35 3.78 1.94 -11.87
CA THR A 35 4.91 1.71 -12.78
C THR A 35 6.26 1.69 -12.07
N HIS A 36 6.31 2.14 -10.81
CA HIS A 36 7.53 2.13 -10.01
C HIS A 36 7.94 0.73 -9.56
N ASP A 37 9.21 0.61 -9.16
CA ASP A 37 9.77 -0.62 -8.62
C ASP A 37 8.94 -1.15 -7.43
N PRO A 38 8.56 -2.45 -7.42
CA PRO A 38 7.71 -2.99 -6.37
C PRO A 38 8.31 -2.93 -4.96
N GLN A 39 9.63 -2.95 -4.81
CA GLN A 39 10.26 -2.78 -3.49
C GLN A 39 10.07 -1.35 -3.00
N LEU A 40 10.22 -0.35 -3.88
CA LEU A 40 9.90 1.04 -3.57
C LEU A 40 8.45 1.18 -3.14
N LEU A 41 7.50 0.66 -3.92
CA LEU A 41 6.07 0.70 -3.60
C LEU A 41 5.79 0.10 -2.22
N CYS A 42 6.34 -1.08 -1.91
CA CYS A 42 6.16 -1.69 -0.59
C CYS A 42 6.69 -0.82 0.54
N MET A 43 7.86 -0.17 0.37
CA MET A 43 8.41 0.73 1.40
C MET A 43 7.54 1.96 1.60
N VAL A 44 7.08 2.60 0.51
CA VAL A 44 6.21 3.77 0.58
C VAL A 44 4.86 3.41 1.20
N LEU A 45 4.25 2.29 0.81
CA LEU A 45 3.02 1.79 1.44
C LEU A 45 3.19 1.50 2.93
N GLN A 46 4.37 1.03 3.36
CA GLN A 46 4.66 0.84 4.78
C GLN A 46 4.83 2.18 5.52
N ILE A 47 5.47 3.19 4.91
CA ILE A 47 5.52 4.55 5.45
C ILE A 47 4.10 5.08 5.63
N VAL A 48 3.29 5.06 4.58
CA VAL A 48 1.91 5.55 4.62
C VAL A 48 1.05 4.75 5.62
N ALA A 49 1.29 3.44 5.77
CA ALA A 49 0.63 2.65 6.81
C ALA A 49 0.93 3.16 8.23
N THR A 50 2.15 3.64 8.50
CA THR A 50 2.47 4.26 9.80
C THR A 50 1.69 5.56 10.01
N LEU A 51 1.50 6.36 8.95
CA LEU A 51 0.69 7.58 9.03
C LEU A 51 -0.79 7.26 9.27
N ALA A 52 -1.33 6.27 8.54
CA ALA A 52 -2.73 5.85 8.63
C ALA A 52 -3.09 5.16 9.96
N LEU A 53 -2.12 4.72 10.76
CA LEU A 53 -2.37 4.21 12.11
C LEU A 53 -2.77 5.31 13.10
N VAL A 54 -2.50 6.57 12.78
CA VAL A 54 -2.83 7.73 13.62
C VAL A 54 -4.09 8.41 13.06
N PRO A 55 -5.23 8.37 13.78
CA PRO A 55 -6.50 8.92 13.29
C PRO A 55 -6.45 10.40 12.93
N GLU A 56 -5.60 11.18 13.62
CA GLU A 56 -5.42 12.61 13.38
C GLU A 56 -4.93 12.92 11.96
N HIS A 57 -4.23 11.98 11.32
CA HIS A 57 -3.73 12.14 9.95
C HIS A 57 -4.76 11.77 8.86
N HIS A 58 -5.88 11.13 9.23
CA HIS A 58 -6.81 10.55 8.24
C HIS A 58 -7.44 11.58 7.30
N VAL A 59 -7.72 12.78 7.80
CA VAL A 59 -8.27 13.87 6.99
C VAL A 59 -7.27 14.28 5.90
N ALA A 60 -6.04 14.61 6.28
CA ALA A 60 -4.98 14.99 5.35
C ALA A 60 -4.67 13.87 4.33
N LEU A 61 -4.64 12.61 4.78
CA LEU A 61 -4.45 11.46 3.89
C LEU A 61 -5.60 11.31 2.88
N SER A 62 -6.83 11.57 3.30
CA SER A 62 -8.01 11.50 2.44
C SER A 62 -8.06 12.64 1.42
N GLU A 63 -7.73 13.86 1.86
CA GLU A 63 -7.65 15.05 1.01
C GLU A 63 -6.51 14.95 -0.03
N ALA A 64 -5.44 14.22 0.30
CA ALA A 64 -4.35 13.92 -0.63
C ALA A 64 -4.66 12.79 -1.62
N GLU A 65 -5.94 12.38 -1.75
CA GLU A 65 -6.42 11.35 -2.69
C GLU A 65 -5.76 9.96 -2.51
N LEU A 66 -5.15 9.70 -1.34
CA LEU A 66 -4.52 8.42 -1.04
C LEU A 66 -5.49 7.22 -1.26
N PRO A 67 -6.76 7.26 -0.82
CA PRO A 67 -7.66 6.12 -1.00
C PRO A 67 -7.86 5.72 -2.45
N ASP A 68 -7.85 6.68 -3.38
CA ASP A 68 -8.02 6.42 -4.81
C ASP A 68 -6.77 5.82 -5.42
N CYS A 69 -5.59 6.35 -5.07
CA CYS A 69 -4.30 5.78 -5.42
C CYS A 69 -4.17 4.31 -4.95
N LEU A 70 -4.51 4.03 -3.69
CA LEU A 70 -4.49 2.67 -3.14
C LEU A 70 -5.47 1.75 -3.86
N THR A 71 -6.66 2.26 -4.21
CA THR A 71 -7.66 1.48 -4.95
C THR A 71 -7.15 1.09 -6.33
N GLN A 72 -6.43 1.97 -7.03
CA GLN A 72 -5.82 1.67 -8.32
C GLN A 72 -4.73 0.58 -8.21
N LEU A 73 -3.90 0.61 -7.15
CA LEU A 73 -2.90 -0.43 -6.90
C LEU A 73 -3.51 -1.81 -6.60
N ILE A 74 -4.73 -1.83 -6.05
CA ILE A 74 -5.46 -3.05 -5.68
C ILE A 74 -6.15 -3.69 -6.88
N LEU A 75 -6.68 -2.88 -7.79
CA LEU A 75 -7.47 -3.34 -8.91
C LEU A 75 -6.67 -4.29 -9.83
N PRO A 76 -7.33 -5.33 -10.40
CA PRO A 76 -6.76 -6.09 -11.49
C PRO A 76 -6.58 -5.15 -12.67
N SER A 77 -5.33 -4.97 -13.12
CA SER A 77 -5.04 -4.26 -14.35
C SER A 77 -3.97 -5.02 -15.09
N ASP A 78 -4.30 -5.37 -16.32
CA ASP A 78 -3.40 -6.06 -17.23
C ASP A 78 -2.31 -5.13 -17.77
N GLU A 79 -2.45 -3.81 -17.59
CA GLU A 79 -1.54 -2.78 -18.12
C GLU A 79 -0.31 -2.50 -17.24
N TRP A 80 -0.35 -2.82 -15.95
CA TRP A 80 0.72 -2.43 -15.02
C TRP A 80 1.68 -3.58 -14.71
N TYR A 81 2.85 -3.53 -15.36
CA TYR A 81 3.86 -4.59 -15.45
C TYR A 81 4.28 -5.21 -14.10
N TYR A 82 4.24 -4.45 -13.00
CA TYR A 82 4.69 -4.88 -11.66
C TYR A 82 3.57 -5.12 -10.63
N THR A 83 2.33 -4.75 -10.96
CA THR A 83 1.13 -5.06 -10.17
C THR A 83 0.21 -6.08 -10.86
N ASN A 84 0.60 -6.53 -12.06
CA ASN A 84 0.03 -7.66 -12.77
C ASN A 84 0.11 -8.92 -11.89
N HIS A 85 -1.02 -9.64 -11.79
CA HIS A 85 -1.24 -10.81 -10.93
C HIS A 85 -0.24 -11.95 -11.14
N SER A 86 0.45 -11.98 -12.30
CA SER A 86 1.48 -12.97 -12.62
C SER A 86 2.82 -12.74 -11.94
N THR A 87 3.03 -11.58 -11.28
CA THR A 87 4.29 -11.25 -10.62
C THR A 87 4.24 -11.51 -9.11
N LYS A 88 5.32 -12.05 -8.55
CA LYS A 88 5.45 -12.31 -7.10
C LYS A 88 5.16 -11.06 -6.24
N TYR A 89 5.45 -9.87 -6.76
CA TYR A 89 5.37 -8.62 -6.00
C TYR A 89 3.99 -8.00 -5.95
N ALA A 90 3.14 -8.23 -6.96
CA ALA A 90 1.78 -7.72 -7.02
C ALA A 90 1.01 -8.03 -5.73
N ARG A 91 1.17 -9.25 -5.20
CA ARG A 91 0.52 -9.68 -3.97
C ARG A 91 0.91 -8.85 -2.75
N TYR A 92 2.20 -8.54 -2.59
CA TYR A 92 2.67 -7.74 -1.45
C TYR A 92 2.19 -6.30 -1.53
N VAL A 93 2.23 -5.70 -2.72
CA VAL A 93 1.73 -4.34 -2.97
C VAL A 93 0.23 -4.26 -2.66
N LYS A 94 -0.57 -5.19 -3.21
CA LYS A 94 -2.03 -5.25 -3.00
C LYS A 94 -2.38 -5.46 -1.53
N HIS A 95 -1.67 -6.36 -0.84
CA HIS A 95 -1.87 -6.57 0.59
C HIS A 95 -1.59 -5.29 1.41
N HIS A 96 -0.45 -4.63 1.17
CA HIS A 96 -0.11 -3.41 1.89
C HIS A 96 -1.09 -2.28 1.60
N ALA A 97 -1.51 -2.10 0.35
CA ALA A 97 -2.49 -1.09 -0.02
C ALA A 97 -3.87 -1.33 0.64
N ALA A 98 -4.35 -2.58 0.61
CA ALA A 98 -5.60 -2.95 1.27
C ALA A 98 -5.54 -2.73 2.78
N ARG A 99 -4.42 -3.05 3.42
CA ARG A 99 -4.21 -2.81 4.85
C ARG A 99 -4.30 -1.33 5.21
N VAL A 100 -3.75 -0.44 4.39
CA VAL A 100 -3.85 1.01 4.61
C VAL A 100 -5.32 1.47 4.51
N LEU A 101 -6.08 0.99 3.52
CA LEU A 101 -7.51 1.30 3.42
C LEU A 101 -8.30 0.85 4.66
N VAL A 102 -7.96 -0.31 5.24
CA VAL A 102 -8.57 -0.77 6.49
C VAL A 102 -8.24 0.18 7.65
N TYR A 103 -6.99 0.64 7.77
CA TYR A 103 -6.62 1.61 8.82
C TYR A 103 -7.36 2.94 8.69
N LEU A 104 -7.70 3.36 7.46
CA LEU A 104 -8.52 4.54 7.19
C LEU A 104 -10.03 4.30 7.39
N GLY A 105 -10.47 3.10 7.79
CA GLY A 105 -11.90 2.75 7.89
C GLY A 105 -12.62 2.71 6.53
N MET A 106 -11.88 2.42 5.45
CA MET A 106 -12.38 2.38 4.08
C MET A 106 -12.43 0.96 3.50
N GLU A 107 -12.57 -0.06 4.34
CA GLU A 107 -12.60 -1.46 3.92
C GLU A 107 -13.78 -1.77 2.98
N GLN A 108 -14.87 -1.00 3.04
CA GLN A 108 -16.00 -1.15 2.11
C GLN A 108 -15.58 -0.96 0.64
N ARG A 109 -14.52 -0.19 0.36
CA ARG A 109 -13.96 -0.02 -0.99
C ARG A 109 -13.36 -1.31 -1.55
N LEU A 110 -13.08 -2.30 -0.69
CA LEU A 110 -12.53 -3.62 -1.06
C LEU A 110 -13.60 -4.67 -1.38
N ARG A 111 -14.85 -4.46 -0.94
CA ARG A 111 -15.90 -5.49 -0.79
C ARG A 111 -16.25 -6.28 -2.06
N ASN A 112 -15.88 -5.78 -3.24
CA ASN A 112 -16.08 -6.44 -4.54
C ASN A 112 -14.80 -6.55 -5.39
N LYS A 113 -13.63 -6.15 -4.86
CA LYS A 113 -12.38 -6.02 -5.62
C LYS A 113 -11.31 -6.99 -5.17
N VAL A 114 -11.20 -7.22 -3.86
CA VAL A 114 -10.22 -8.15 -3.28
C VAL A 114 -10.81 -8.74 -2.00
N TYR A 115 -10.94 -10.06 -1.93
CA TYR A 115 -11.07 -10.75 -0.66
C TYR A 115 -9.67 -10.88 -0.04
N LEU A 116 -9.42 -10.12 1.03
CA LEU A 116 -8.15 -10.13 1.78
C LEU A 116 -7.72 -11.55 2.20
N PHE A 117 -8.69 -12.46 2.39
CA PHE A 117 -8.48 -13.84 2.79
C PHE A 117 -8.24 -14.80 1.61
N ASP A 118 -8.71 -14.49 0.40
CA ASP A 118 -8.43 -15.30 -0.80
C ASP A 118 -6.95 -15.21 -1.17
N LEU A 119 -6.32 -14.04 -0.94
CA LEU A 119 -4.88 -13.87 -1.07
C LEU A 119 -4.10 -14.86 -0.19
N VAL A 120 -4.60 -15.20 1.00
CA VAL A 120 -3.94 -16.14 1.93
C VAL A 120 -4.19 -17.60 1.50
N ALA A 121 -5.39 -17.91 1.01
CA ALA A 121 -5.75 -19.25 0.52
C ALA A 121 -4.92 -19.67 -0.70
N GLU A 122 -4.69 -18.76 -1.65
CA GLU A 122 -3.80 -19.01 -2.81
C GLU A 122 -2.36 -19.37 -2.39
N GLN A 123 -1.88 -18.87 -1.24
CA GLN A 123 -0.56 -19.21 -0.68
C GLN A 123 -0.45 -20.66 -0.22
N MET A 124 -1.54 -21.20 0.32
CA MET A 124 -1.61 -22.56 0.81
C MET A 124 -1.61 -23.54 -0.37
N LEU A 125 -2.25 -23.15 -1.49
CA LEU A 125 -2.33 -23.95 -2.71
C LEU A 125 -0.98 -23.96 -3.48
N ASP A 126 -0.35 -22.81 -3.73
CA ASP A 126 0.95 -22.74 -4.45
C ASP A 126 2.10 -23.44 -3.68
N ASN A 127 2.07 -23.44 -2.34
CA ASN A 127 3.04 -24.20 -1.54
C ASN A 127 2.75 -25.71 -1.52
N SER A 128 1.51 -26.13 -1.75
CA SER A 128 1.16 -27.56 -1.84
C SER A 128 1.52 -28.18 -3.19
N GLU A 129 1.51 -27.39 -4.27
CA GLU A 129 1.91 -27.85 -5.62
C GLU A 129 3.43 -27.95 -5.80
N LYS A 130 4.23 -27.28 -4.97
CA LYS A 130 5.71 -27.34 -5.00
C LYS A 130 6.31 -28.50 -4.18
N ILE A 131 5.49 -29.31 -3.51
CA ILE A 131 5.92 -30.43 -2.66
C ILE A 131 5.56 -31.80 -3.30
N VAL A 132 5.05 -31.82 -4.53
CA VAL A 132 4.80 -33.05 -5.30
C VAL A 132 5.78 -33.17 -6.46
#